data_AF-A0A9D5BIB1-F1
#
_entry.id   AF-A0A9D5BIB1-F1
#
_cell.length_a   1.000
_cell.length_b   1.000
_cell.length_c   1.000
_cell.angle_alpha   90.00
_cell.angle_beta   90.00
_cell.angle_gamma   90.00
#
_symmetry.space_group_name_H-M   'P 1'
#
loop_
_entity.id
_entity.type
_entity.pdbx_description
1 polymer ?
#
loop_
_entity_poly.entity_id
_entity_poly.type
_entity_poly.pdbx_seq_one_letter_code
_entity_poly.pdbx_strand_id
1 'polypeptide(L)'
;MQEMDYNNEASNGIKFRNLYGSIQDVVVPLMYTEYTTRKVLVMEWIEGRKLSEVKDLYLIEVGVYCSFNQLLECGFYHADPHPGNLLRTSDGKLAYLDFGMTGEFKQELRDGFIEACLHLVNRDFDALATDFVTLGLLPPTAEKEAVTKALTGVFQNAVSKGVRNISFGDLLGNLGITMYKFKFRIPSYFSLVIRSLAVLEGIAIGFNPDYKVLGSTYPWIARKVLTDSSPQLKSSLMNLLYKDGVFEIDRLESLLTEELHLFTRISKQNTWLMRWYFIEIC
;
A
#
# COMPACT_ATOMS: atom_id res chain seq x y z
N MET A 1 21.95 -19.22 5.09
CA MET A 1 20.98 -19.67 4.07
C MET A 1 19.99 -20.56 4.78
N GLN A 2 18.75 -20.09 4.99
CA GLN A 2 17.65 -21.02 5.22
C GLN A 2 17.51 -21.84 3.95
N GLU A 3 17.52 -23.17 4.08
CA GLU A 3 17.29 -24.08 2.95
C GLU A 3 15.89 -23.77 2.40
N MET A 4 15.78 -23.50 1.09
CA MET A 4 14.51 -23.18 0.44
C MET A 4 13.58 -24.39 0.56
N ASP A 5 12.47 -24.22 1.28
CA ASP A 5 11.47 -25.26 1.51
C ASP A 5 10.16 -24.86 0.83
N TYR A 6 9.86 -25.50 -0.31
CA TYR A 6 8.66 -25.20 -1.09
C TYR A 6 7.35 -25.56 -0.38
N ASN A 7 7.37 -26.33 0.72
CA ASN A 7 6.16 -26.48 1.54
C ASN A 7 5.79 -25.16 2.22
N ASN A 8 6.78 -24.36 2.63
CA ASN A 8 6.54 -23.05 3.20
C ASN A 8 5.98 -22.09 2.14
N GLU A 9 6.53 -22.12 0.92
CA GLU A 9 6.02 -21.33 -0.20
C GLU A 9 4.58 -21.71 -0.58
N ALA A 10 4.26 -23.01 -0.67
CA ALA A 10 2.88 -23.46 -0.91
C ALA A 10 1.93 -22.99 0.20
N SER A 11 2.34 -23.09 1.47
CA SER A 11 1.57 -22.59 2.61
C SER A 11 1.35 -21.07 2.53
N ASN A 12 2.38 -20.30 2.18
CA ASN A 12 2.30 -18.86 1.95
C ASN A 12 1.34 -18.53 0.80
N GLY A 13 1.40 -19.27 -0.30
CA GLY A 13 0.49 -19.11 -1.44
C GLY A 13 -0.97 -19.37 -1.09
N ILE A 14 -1.25 -20.42 -0.30
CA ILE A 14 -2.60 -20.69 0.22
C ILE A 14 -3.08 -19.54 1.10
N LYS A 15 -2.23 -19.09 2.04
CA LYS A 15 -2.56 -17.96 2.91
C LYS A 15 -2.82 -16.68 2.11
N PHE A 16 -1.97 -16.40 1.12
CA PHE A 16 -2.12 -15.25 0.23
C PHE A 16 -3.43 -15.33 -0.58
N ARG A 17 -3.77 -16.50 -1.12
CA ARG A 17 -5.03 -16.74 -1.83
C ARG A 17 -6.24 -16.51 -0.93
N ASN A 18 -6.20 -17.00 0.31
CA ASN A 18 -7.31 -16.83 1.26
C ASN A 18 -7.53 -15.36 1.66
N LEU A 19 -6.45 -14.58 1.78
CA LEU A 19 -6.52 -13.18 2.18
C LEU A 19 -6.88 -12.25 1.01
N TYR A 20 -6.35 -12.51 -0.18
CA TYR A 20 -6.39 -11.55 -1.30
C TYR A 20 -7.02 -12.09 -2.57
N GLY A 21 -7.33 -13.38 -2.67
CA GLY A 21 -7.95 -13.98 -3.85
C GLY A 21 -9.39 -13.55 -4.09
N SER A 22 -10.02 -12.85 -3.14
CA SER A 22 -11.32 -12.19 -3.30
C SER A 22 -11.21 -10.76 -3.83
N ILE A 23 -10.00 -10.17 -3.85
CA ILE A 23 -9.79 -8.85 -4.45
C ILE A 23 -10.06 -9.00 -5.94
N GLN A 24 -10.93 -8.12 -6.46
CA GLN A 24 -11.30 -8.15 -7.87
C GLN A 24 -10.04 -8.05 -8.75
N ASP A 25 -10.02 -8.88 -9.79
CA ASP A 25 -8.95 -8.95 -10.78
C ASP A 25 -7.57 -9.31 -10.21
N VAL A 26 -7.52 -9.85 -8.98
CA VAL A 26 -6.37 -10.57 -8.44
C VAL A 26 -6.58 -12.07 -8.62
N VAL A 27 -5.55 -12.75 -9.09
CA VAL A 27 -5.49 -14.20 -9.25
C VAL A 27 -4.29 -14.72 -8.47
N VAL A 28 -4.52 -15.78 -7.71
CA VAL A 28 -3.48 -16.49 -6.96
C VAL A 28 -3.68 -17.97 -7.29
N PRO A 29 -2.71 -18.71 -7.83
CA PRO A 29 -2.89 -20.10 -8.24
C PRO A 29 -3.27 -21.00 -7.05
N LEU A 30 -4.01 -22.08 -7.30
CA LEU A 30 -4.20 -23.14 -6.31
C LEU A 30 -2.85 -23.81 -6.06
N MET A 31 -2.51 -24.04 -4.79
CA MET A 31 -1.32 -24.79 -4.42
C MET A 31 -1.70 -26.25 -4.19
N TYR A 32 -1.11 -27.17 -4.96
CA TYR A 32 -1.35 -28.60 -4.81
C TYR A 32 -0.36 -29.20 -3.81
N THR A 33 -0.68 -29.08 -2.53
CA THR A 33 0.19 -29.50 -1.42
C THR A 33 0.50 -30.99 -1.40
N GLU A 34 -0.40 -31.82 -1.93
CA GLU A 34 -0.25 -33.27 -2.05
C GLU A 34 0.82 -33.69 -3.06
N TYR A 35 1.17 -32.80 -4.01
CA TYR A 35 2.23 -33.00 -5.00
C TYR A 35 3.47 -32.14 -4.73
N THR A 36 3.40 -31.25 -3.73
CA THR A 36 4.51 -30.39 -3.32
C THR A 36 5.43 -31.13 -2.35
N THR A 37 6.74 -30.93 -2.50
CA THR A 37 7.77 -31.43 -1.59
C THR A 37 8.72 -30.30 -1.24
N ARG A 38 9.70 -30.52 -0.35
CA ARG A 38 10.71 -29.50 -0.03
C ARG A 38 11.47 -28.95 -1.25
N LYS A 39 11.56 -29.72 -2.35
CA LYS A 39 12.36 -29.39 -3.54
C LYS A 39 11.55 -29.15 -4.81
N VAL A 40 10.24 -29.37 -4.77
CA VAL A 40 9.35 -29.22 -5.93
C VAL A 40 8.05 -28.58 -5.46
N LEU A 41 7.71 -27.41 -6.00
CA LEU A 41 6.41 -26.75 -5.84
C LEU A 41 5.48 -27.14 -7.00
N VAL A 42 4.24 -27.52 -6.69
CA VAL A 42 3.21 -27.81 -7.70
C VAL A 42 2.01 -26.92 -7.45
N MET A 43 1.61 -26.16 -8.47
CA MET A 43 0.51 -25.20 -8.40
C MET A 43 -0.27 -25.13 -9.72
N GLU A 44 -1.44 -24.51 -9.68
CA GLU A 44 -2.31 -24.24 -10.84
C GLU A 44 -1.53 -23.51 -11.93
N TRP A 45 -1.66 -24.00 -13.17
CA TRP A 45 -1.06 -23.34 -14.32
C TRP A 45 -1.87 -22.07 -14.66
N ILE A 46 -1.19 -20.93 -14.66
CA ILE A 46 -1.77 -19.65 -15.03
C ILE A 46 -1.17 -19.18 -16.37
N GLU A 47 -2.01 -19.09 -17.38
CA GLU A 47 -1.61 -18.59 -18.70
C GLU A 47 -1.67 -17.05 -18.73
N GLY A 48 -0.58 -16.41 -19.16
CA GLY A 48 -0.52 -14.95 -19.21
C GLY A 48 0.79 -14.40 -19.77
N ARG A 49 0.85 -13.07 -19.84
CA ARG A 49 2.06 -12.32 -20.23
C ARG A 49 2.60 -11.59 -19.01
N LYS A 50 3.92 -11.43 -18.90
CA LYS A 50 4.52 -10.68 -17.78
C LYS A 50 3.95 -9.27 -17.73
N LEU A 51 3.60 -8.81 -16.53
CA LEU A 51 3.02 -7.47 -16.34
C LEU A 51 3.97 -6.38 -16.86
N SER A 52 5.28 -6.56 -16.71
CA SER A 52 6.30 -5.64 -17.23
C SER A 52 6.36 -5.53 -18.76
N GLU A 53 5.78 -6.49 -19.48
CA GLU A 53 5.78 -6.53 -20.95
C GLU A 53 4.47 -6.01 -21.56
N VAL A 54 3.45 -5.76 -20.73
CA VAL A 54 2.14 -5.29 -21.15
C VAL A 54 1.89 -3.89 -20.59
N LYS A 55 1.46 -2.96 -21.44
CA LYS A 55 1.13 -1.59 -21.04
C LYS A 55 -0.25 -1.55 -20.39
N ASP A 56 -0.37 -2.12 -19.19
CA ASP A 56 -1.63 -2.23 -18.46
C ASP A 56 -1.56 -1.48 -17.13
N LEU A 57 -1.80 -0.17 -17.19
CA LEU A 57 -1.81 0.70 -16.00
C LEU A 57 -2.88 0.27 -14.99
N TYR A 58 -4.00 -0.29 -15.45
CA TYR A 58 -5.07 -0.74 -14.58
C TYR A 58 -4.59 -1.88 -13.66
N LEU A 59 -3.91 -2.88 -14.21
CA LEU A 59 -3.38 -3.98 -13.40
C LEU A 59 -2.24 -3.55 -12.46
N ILE A 60 -1.51 -2.48 -12.80
CA ILE A 60 -0.57 -1.86 -11.87
C ILE A 60 -1.33 -1.23 -10.69
N GLU A 61 -2.42 -0.52 -10.95
CA GLU A 61 -3.28 0.03 -9.90
C GLU A 61 -3.90 -1.07 -9.03
N VAL A 62 -4.31 -2.20 -9.61
CA VAL A 62 -4.75 -3.40 -8.86
C VAL A 62 -3.64 -3.94 -7.96
N GLY A 63 -2.40 -4.04 -8.47
CA GLY A 63 -1.24 -4.50 -7.69
C GLY A 63 -0.88 -3.55 -6.54
N VAL A 64 -0.98 -2.24 -6.76
CA VAL A 64 -0.83 -1.22 -5.72
C VAL A 64 -1.92 -1.36 -4.67
N TYR A 65 -3.19 -1.47 -5.08
CA TYR A 65 -4.32 -1.69 -4.17
C TYR A 65 -4.14 -2.96 -3.32
N CYS A 66 -3.72 -4.06 -3.94
CA CYS A 66 -3.43 -5.32 -3.24
C CYS A 66 -2.27 -5.15 -2.23
N SER A 67 -1.22 -4.42 -2.60
CA SER A 67 -0.08 -4.14 -1.71
C SER A 67 -0.47 -3.31 -0.49
N PHE A 68 -1.41 -2.38 -0.64
CA PHE A 68 -1.94 -1.61 0.49
C PHE A 68 -2.84 -2.45 1.40
N ASN A 69 -3.67 -3.34 0.85
CA ASN A 69 -4.40 -4.34 1.67
C ASN A 69 -3.43 -5.22 2.46
N GLN A 70 -2.36 -5.68 1.82
CA GLN A 70 -1.33 -6.46 2.49
C GLN A 70 -0.68 -5.72 3.66
N LEU A 71 -0.39 -4.43 3.49
CA LEU A 71 0.28 -3.62 4.49
C LEU A 71 -0.63 -3.24 5.65
N LEU A 72 -1.84 -2.74 5.34
CA LEU A 72 -2.67 -1.99 6.27
C LEU A 72 -3.90 -2.75 6.74
N GLU A 73 -4.40 -3.71 5.95
CA GLU A 73 -5.56 -4.52 6.32
C GLU A 73 -5.11 -5.79 7.03
N CYS A 74 -4.45 -6.68 6.29
CA CYS A 74 -4.22 -8.06 6.71
C CYS A 74 -2.85 -8.25 7.36
N GLY A 75 -1.87 -7.43 6.99
CA GLY A 75 -0.47 -7.46 7.43
C GLY A 75 0.36 -8.61 6.90
N PHE A 76 -0.18 -9.53 6.11
CA PHE A 76 0.58 -10.59 5.46
C PHE A 76 1.03 -10.12 4.08
N TYR A 77 2.29 -9.72 3.92
CA TYR A 77 2.74 -9.04 2.71
C TYR A 77 3.69 -9.88 1.87
N HIS A 78 3.63 -9.65 0.56
CA HIS A 78 4.57 -10.12 -0.43
C HIS A 78 5.79 -9.21 -0.41
N ALA A 79 6.93 -9.75 0.00
CA ALA A 79 8.14 -8.98 0.25
C ALA A 79 8.95 -8.67 -1.01
N ASP A 80 8.75 -9.43 -2.10
CA ASP A 80 9.44 -9.20 -3.37
C ASP A 80 8.54 -9.44 -4.60
N PRO A 81 7.55 -8.57 -4.90
CA PRO A 81 6.69 -8.74 -6.06
C PRO A 81 7.45 -8.32 -7.34
N HIS A 82 8.52 -9.04 -7.64
CA HIS A 82 9.35 -8.82 -8.80
C HIS A 82 8.48 -8.90 -10.06
N PRO A 83 8.69 -8.03 -11.08
CA PRO A 83 7.81 -7.98 -12.25
C PRO A 83 7.70 -9.32 -13.01
N GLY A 84 8.69 -10.20 -12.85
CA GLY A 84 8.68 -11.56 -13.41
C GLY A 84 7.66 -12.52 -12.77
N ASN A 85 7.21 -12.22 -11.54
CA ASN A 85 6.28 -13.03 -10.76
C ASN A 85 4.83 -12.52 -10.86
N LEU A 86 4.62 -11.46 -11.66
CA LEU A 86 3.33 -10.86 -11.93
C LEU A 86 2.95 -11.09 -13.39
N LEU A 87 1.83 -11.75 -13.63
CA LEU A 87 1.28 -11.93 -14.98
C LEU A 87 -0.01 -11.14 -15.16
N ARG A 88 -0.20 -10.63 -16.37
CA ARG A 88 -1.52 -10.34 -16.91
C ARG A 88 -2.06 -11.61 -17.54
N THR A 89 -3.13 -12.16 -16.98
CA THR A 89 -3.83 -13.32 -17.54
C THR A 89 -4.51 -12.98 -18.87
N SER A 90 -4.90 -14.01 -19.63
CA SER A 90 -5.63 -13.83 -20.90
C SER A 90 -6.97 -13.12 -20.73
N ASP A 91 -7.66 -13.32 -19.60
CA ASP A 91 -8.90 -12.63 -19.21
C ASP A 91 -8.67 -11.26 -18.56
N GLY A 92 -7.41 -10.78 -18.49
CA GLY A 92 -7.10 -9.41 -18.08
C GLY A 92 -7.03 -9.18 -16.58
N LYS A 93 -6.61 -10.18 -15.80
CA LYS A 93 -6.40 -10.10 -14.35
C LYS A 93 -4.92 -10.12 -13.99
N LEU A 94 -4.59 -9.67 -12.78
CA LEU A 94 -3.26 -9.70 -12.20
C LEU A 94 -3.04 -11.00 -11.43
N ALA A 95 -2.17 -11.88 -11.94
CA ALA A 95 -1.77 -13.10 -11.26
C ALA A 95 -0.44 -12.96 -10.53
N TYR A 96 -0.39 -13.46 -9.29
CA TYR A 96 0.83 -13.60 -8.49
C TYR A 96 1.33 -15.05 -8.54
N LEU A 97 2.62 -15.27 -8.76
CA LEU A 97 3.18 -16.62 -8.99
C LEU A 97 4.23 -17.08 -7.97
N ASP A 98 4.84 -16.18 -7.21
CA ASP A 98 5.92 -16.48 -6.27
C ASP A 98 5.45 -16.11 -4.87
N PHE A 99 5.65 -17.02 -3.91
CA PHE A 99 5.31 -16.76 -2.50
C PHE A 99 6.45 -17.17 -1.58
N GLY A 100 7.67 -17.28 -2.13
CA GLY A 100 8.88 -17.66 -1.40
C GLY A 100 9.35 -16.56 -0.44
N MET A 101 8.96 -15.31 -0.70
CA MET A 101 9.29 -14.16 0.14
C MET A 101 8.02 -13.44 0.61
N THR A 102 7.51 -13.85 1.76
CA THR A 102 6.41 -13.17 2.47
C THR A 102 6.81 -12.78 3.89
N GLY A 103 6.09 -11.83 4.48
CA GLY A 103 6.29 -11.42 5.87
C GLY A 103 4.99 -11.02 6.55
N GLU A 104 5.08 -10.72 7.85
CA GLU A 104 3.93 -10.32 8.65
C GLU A 104 4.18 -9.02 9.42
N PHE A 105 3.19 -8.15 9.40
CA PHE A 105 3.06 -6.98 10.25
C PHE A 105 2.08 -7.29 11.38
N LYS A 106 2.55 -7.06 12.62
CA LYS A 106 1.66 -7.05 13.78
C LYS A 106 0.66 -5.89 13.67
N GLN A 107 -0.52 -6.06 14.25
CA GLN A 107 -1.59 -5.06 14.21
C GLN A 107 -1.11 -3.70 14.70
N GLU A 108 -0.33 -3.66 15.79
CA GLU A 108 0.12 -2.40 16.40
C GLU A 108 1.00 -1.57 15.45
N LEU A 109 1.78 -2.23 14.60
CA LEU A 109 2.59 -1.56 13.57
C LEU A 109 1.73 -1.03 12.43
N ARG A 110 0.65 -1.75 12.07
CA ARG A 110 -0.30 -1.29 11.05
C ARG A 110 -1.03 -0.05 11.54
N ASP A 111 -1.51 -0.07 12.77
CA ASP A 111 -2.20 1.06 13.41
C ASP A 111 -1.29 2.28 13.46
N GLY A 112 -0.05 2.12 13.94
CA GLY A 112 0.92 3.22 13.97
C GLY A 112 1.27 3.79 12.59
N PHE A 113 1.25 2.96 11.53
CA PHE A 113 1.47 3.46 10.17
C PHE A 113 0.27 4.28 9.65
N ILE A 114 -0.95 3.83 9.98
CA ILE A 114 -2.16 4.57 9.66
C ILE A 114 -2.14 5.93 10.37
N GLU A 115 -1.83 5.96 11.66
CA GLU A 115 -1.66 7.19 12.46
C GLU A 115 -0.62 8.14 11.82
N ALA A 116 0.55 7.63 11.45
CA ALA A 116 1.57 8.41 10.76
C ALA A 116 1.07 9.00 9.43
N CYS A 117 0.31 8.24 8.64
CA CYS A 117 -0.30 8.76 7.41
C CYS A 117 -1.28 9.91 7.70
N LEU A 118 -2.04 9.82 8.78
CA LEU A 118 -3.03 10.82 9.17
C LEU A 118 -2.37 12.10 9.68
N HIS A 119 -1.37 12.00 10.56
CA HIS A 119 -0.60 13.15 11.03
C HIS A 119 0.10 13.86 9.85
N LEU A 120 0.62 13.08 8.89
CA LEU A 120 1.16 13.63 7.66
C LEU A 120 0.12 14.42 6.84
N VAL A 121 -1.08 13.86 6.63
CA VAL A 121 -2.16 14.52 5.89
C VAL A 121 -2.65 15.79 6.61
N ASN A 122 -2.77 15.74 7.93
CA ASN A 122 -3.16 16.87 8.76
C ASN A 122 -2.06 17.92 8.95
N ARG A 123 -0.85 17.67 8.42
CA ARG A 123 0.34 18.52 8.61
C ARG A 123 0.74 18.65 10.09
N ASP A 124 0.39 17.67 10.90
CA ASP A 124 0.82 17.57 12.29
C ASP A 124 2.19 16.88 12.37
N PHE A 125 3.24 17.65 12.07
CA PHE A 125 4.60 17.13 12.00
C PHE A 125 5.17 16.80 13.39
N ASP A 126 4.62 17.38 14.45
CA ASP A 126 5.00 17.10 15.84
C ASP A 126 4.52 15.71 16.26
N ALA A 127 3.27 15.37 15.92
CA ALA A 127 2.73 14.03 16.13
C ALA A 127 3.43 13.01 15.22
N LEU A 128 3.67 13.35 13.94
CA LEU A 128 4.40 12.50 13.00
C LEU A 128 5.81 12.14 13.50
N ALA A 129 6.52 13.09 14.12
CA ALA A 129 7.83 12.83 14.73
C ALA A 129 7.74 11.83 15.88
N THR A 130 6.66 11.89 16.67
CA THR A 130 6.38 10.92 17.74
C THR A 130 6.07 9.53 17.15
N ASP A 131 5.27 9.44 16.09
CA ASP A 131 4.95 8.15 15.44
C ASP A 131 6.22 7.47 14.93
N PHE A 132 7.15 8.23 14.37
CA PHE A 132 8.41 7.67 13.85
C PHE A 132 9.27 7.06 14.96
N VAL A 133 9.18 7.58 16.20
CA VAL A 133 9.80 6.94 17.36
C VAL A 133 9.04 5.68 17.75
N THR A 134 7.70 5.74 17.81
CA THR A 134 6.82 4.60 18.16
C THR A 134 6.99 3.43 17.19
N LEU A 135 7.11 3.70 15.89
CA LEU A 135 7.35 2.74 14.82
C LEU A 135 8.79 2.21 14.78
N GLY A 136 9.67 2.73 15.65
CA GLY A 136 11.08 2.35 15.71
C GLY A 136 11.92 2.86 14.53
N LEU A 137 11.39 3.80 13.73
CA LEU A 137 12.10 4.48 12.64
C LEU A 137 13.15 5.44 13.19
N LEU A 138 12.88 6.04 14.35
CA LEU A 138 13.77 6.94 15.07
C LEU A 138 14.11 6.37 16.45
N PRO A 139 15.35 6.57 16.95
CA PRO A 139 15.66 6.24 18.32
C PRO A 139 14.91 7.18 19.28
N PRO A 140 14.52 6.72 20.49
CA PRO A 140 13.89 7.58 21.50
C PRO A 140 14.74 8.78 21.94
N THR A 141 16.05 8.72 21.67
CA THR A 141 17.01 9.79 21.94
C THR A 141 17.09 10.85 20.83
N ALA A 142 16.31 10.72 19.76
CA ALA A 142 16.26 11.72 18.70
C ALA A 142 15.68 13.04 19.24
N GLU A 143 16.33 14.15 18.90
CA GLU A 143 15.88 15.48 19.29
C GLU A 143 14.59 15.85 18.54
N LYS A 144 13.46 15.82 19.24
CA LYS A 144 12.12 15.95 18.64
C LYS A 144 11.96 17.22 17.81
N GLU A 145 12.41 18.38 18.29
CA GLU A 145 12.29 19.65 17.55
C GLU A 145 13.09 19.62 16.23
N ALA A 146 14.31 19.10 16.27
CA ALA A 146 15.17 19.01 15.09
C ALA A 146 14.61 18.02 14.06
N VAL A 147 14.06 16.89 14.52
CA VAL A 147 13.35 15.91 13.67
C VAL A 147 12.11 16.57 13.05
N THR A 148 11.26 17.19 13.86
CA THR A 148 10.02 17.84 13.41
C THR A 148 10.33 18.86 12.33
N LYS A 149 11.31 19.75 12.55
CA LYS A 149 11.73 20.73 11.55
C LYS A 149 12.20 20.10 10.23
N ALA A 150 12.90 18.97 10.31
CA ALA A 150 13.36 18.25 9.13
C ALA A 150 12.20 17.56 8.38
N LEU A 151 11.28 16.91 9.11
CA LEU A 151 10.08 16.31 8.55
C LEU A 151 9.19 17.37 7.89
N THR A 152 8.98 18.51 8.55
CA THR A 152 8.29 19.67 7.99
C THR A 152 8.92 20.09 6.66
N GLY A 153 10.24 20.23 6.59
CA GLY A 153 10.92 20.61 5.34
C GLY A 153 10.71 19.61 4.19
N VAL A 154 10.68 18.31 4.48
CA VAL A 154 10.47 17.24 3.49
C VAL A 154 9.01 17.19 3.06
N PHE A 155 8.10 17.11 4.04
CA PHE A 155 6.70 16.77 3.80
C PHE A 155 5.83 17.98 3.53
N GLN A 156 6.16 19.18 4.02
CA GLN A 156 5.35 20.37 3.75
C GLN A 156 5.36 20.73 2.26
N ASN A 157 6.49 20.57 1.59
CA ASN A 157 6.58 20.73 0.13
C ASN A 157 5.75 19.67 -0.61
N ALA A 158 5.81 18.44 -0.13
CA ALA A 158 5.06 17.31 -0.67
C ALA A 158 3.55 17.54 -0.56
N VAL A 159 3.04 17.84 0.63
CA VAL A 159 1.62 18.10 0.89
C VAL A 159 1.15 19.36 0.16
N SER A 160 1.97 20.41 0.07
CA SER A 160 1.60 21.66 -0.63
C SER A 160 1.51 21.50 -2.15
N LYS A 161 2.30 20.60 -2.74
CA LYS A 161 2.17 20.22 -4.17
C LYS A 161 0.98 19.28 -4.43
N GLY A 162 0.34 18.78 -3.37
CA GLY A 162 -0.66 17.72 -3.42
C GLY A 162 0.01 16.35 -3.43
N VAL A 163 -0.43 15.45 -2.55
CA VAL A 163 0.15 14.10 -2.37
C VAL A 163 0.18 13.31 -3.69
N ARG A 164 -0.80 13.57 -4.57
CA ARG A 164 -0.93 12.99 -5.91
C ARG A 164 0.20 13.33 -6.87
N ASN A 165 0.95 14.39 -6.61
CA ASN A 165 2.00 14.88 -7.51
C ASN A 165 3.42 14.48 -7.06
N ILE A 166 3.54 13.74 -5.96
CA ILE A 166 4.82 13.31 -5.40
C ILE A 166 5.17 11.93 -5.94
N SER A 167 6.38 11.77 -6.51
CA SER A 167 6.92 10.42 -6.77
C SER A 167 7.35 9.81 -5.45
N PHE A 168 7.03 8.53 -5.26
CA PHE A 168 7.46 7.80 -4.08
C PHE A 168 8.98 7.69 -4.01
N GLY A 169 9.66 7.52 -5.14
CA GLY A 169 11.12 7.60 -5.24
C GLY A 169 11.71 8.91 -4.71
N ASP A 170 11.16 10.06 -5.12
CA ASP A 170 11.62 11.39 -4.66
C ASP A 170 11.37 11.59 -3.16
N LEU A 171 10.22 11.12 -2.66
CA LEU A 171 9.89 11.17 -1.24
C LEU A 171 10.93 10.40 -0.41
N LEU A 172 11.26 9.17 -0.84
CA LEU A 172 12.27 8.34 -0.20
C LEU A 172 13.67 8.97 -0.26
N GLY A 173 14.04 9.57 -1.40
CA GLY A 173 15.31 10.27 -1.56
C GLY A 173 15.45 11.44 -0.60
N ASN A 174 14.40 12.28 -0.50
CA ASN A 174 14.36 13.41 0.42
C ASN A 174 14.40 12.96 1.89
N LEU A 175 13.68 11.88 2.21
CA LEU A 175 13.78 11.25 3.52
C LEU A 175 15.18 10.71 3.79
N GLY A 176 15.85 10.12 2.79
CA GLY A 176 17.20 9.55 2.91
C GLY A 176 18.25 10.51 3.46
N ILE A 177 18.18 11.78 3.04
CA ILE A 177 19.06 12.84 3.54
C ILE A 177 18.82 13.10 5.03
N THR A 178 17.54 13.15 5.44
CA THR A 178 17.13 13.30 6.84
C THR A 178 17.47 12.03 7.66
N MET A 179 17.38 10.84 7.04
CA MET A 179 17.65 9.56 7.67
C MET A 179 19.09 9.43 8.16
N TYR A 180 20.06 9.91 7.37
CA TYR A 180 21.47 9.92 7.76
C TYR A 180 21.73 10.84 8.97
N LYS A 181 21.10 12.02 8.98
CA LYS A 181 21.28 13.02 10.04
C LYS A 181 20.74 12.57 11.40
N PHE A 182 19.58 11.92 11.42
CA PHE A 182 18.88 11.53 12.66
C PHE A 182 19.04 10.05 13.04
N LYS A 183 19.95 9.33 12.37
CA LYS A 183 20.21 7.90 12.59
C LYS A 183 18.93 7.07 12.50
N PHE A 184 18.12 7.32 11.47
CA PHE A 184 16.96 6.50 11.22
C PHE A 184 17.37 5.05 11.08
N ARG A 185 16.57 4.17 11.65
CA ARG A 185 16.68 2.72 11.45
C ARG A 185 15.43 2.33 10.71
N ILE A 186 15.57 1.88 9.47
CA ILE A 186 14.45 1.29 8.75
C ILE A 186 14.43 -0.19 9.15
N PRO A 187 13.42 -0.67 9.89
CA PRO A 187 13.25 -2.09 10.10
C PRO A 187 13.17 -2.83 8.76
N SER A 188 13.72 -4.05 8.70
CA SER A 188 13.80 -4.84 7.46
C SER A 188 12.45 -4.98 6.75
N TYR A 189 11.37 -5.14 7.51
CA TYR A 189 10.01 -5.24 6.99
C TYR A 189 9.54 -3.96 6.25
N PHE A 190 9.93 -2.76 6.70
CA PHE A 190 9.60 -1.52 6.01
C PHE A 190 10.35 -1.40 4.68
N SER A 191 11.61 -1.84 4.64
CA SER A 191 12.42 -1.81 3.41
C SER A 191 11.82 -2.66 2.28
N LEU A 192 11.15 -3.76 2.61
CA LEU A 192 10.54 -4.67 1.65
C LEU A 192 9.28 -4.07 1.03
N VAL A 193 8.46 -3.40 1.84
CA VAL A 193 7.27 -2.67 1.38
C VAL A 193 7.67 -1.48 0.51
N ILE A 194 8.65 -0.70 0.97
CA ILE A 194 9.21 0.41 0.19
C ILE A 194 9.69 -0.08 -1.17
N ARG A 195 10.39 -1.23 -1.22
CA ARG A 195 10.83 -1.84 -2.47
C ARG A 195 9.66 -2.25 -3.36
N SER A 196 8.64 -2.92 -2.81
CA SER A 196 7.44 -3.33 -3.55
C SER A 196 6.76 -2.13 -4.24
N LEU A 197 6.49 -1.06 -3.49
CA LEU A 197 5.87 0.15 -4.03
C LEU A 197 6.76 0.86 -5.06
N ALA A 198 8.07 0.92 -4.82
CA ALA A 198 9.02 1.52 -5.76
C ALA A 198 9.11 0.72 -7.07
N VAL A 199 9.05 -0.62 -7.01
CA VAL A 199 9.03 -1.48 -8.20
C VAL A 199 7.75 -1.24 -8.99
N LEU A 200 6.58 -1.22 -8.35
CA LEU A 200 5.31 -0.95 -9.01
C LEU A 200 5.27 0.45 -9.64
N GLU A 201 5.77 1.48 -8.94
CA GLU A 201 5.90 2.83 -9.51
C GLU A 201 6.87 2.85 -10.71
N GLY A 202 8.00 2.14 -10.63
CA GLY A 202 8.96 2.03 -11.71
C GLY A 202 8.40 1.38 -12.98
N ILE A 203 7.62 0.30 -12.83
CA ILE A 203 6.89 -0.32 -13.95
C ILE A 203 5.92 0.70 -14.56
N ALA A 204 5.16 1.41 -13.73
CA ALA A 204 4.18 2.38 -14.18
C ALA A 204 4.80 3.56 -14.94
N ILE A 205 5.92 4.09 -14.46
CA ILE A 205 6.65 5.20 -15.10
C ILE A 205 7.17 4.81 -16.48
N GLY A 206 7.55 3.55 -16.69
CA GLY A 206 7.91 3.03 -18.01
C GLY A 206 6.79 3.15 -19.06
N PHE A 207 5.54 3.30 -18.62
CA PHE A 207 4.37 3.42 -19.48
C PHE A 207 3.71 4.80 -19.44
N ASN A 208 3.64 5.41 -18.26
CA ASN A 208 3.10 6.73 -18.01
C ASN A 208 4.10 7.53 -17.15
N PRO A 209 4.91 8.41 -17.74
CA PRO A 209 5.92 9.19 -17.02
C PRO A 209 5.35 10.04 -15.86
N ASP A 210 4.07 10.42 -15.95
CA ASP A 210 3.39 11.22 -14.95
C ASP A 210 2.73 10.37 -13.84
N TYR A 211 2.90 9.04 -13.85
CA TYR A 211 2.35 8.19 -12.80
C TYR A 211 2.99 8.50 -11.43
N LYS A 212 2.15 8.47 -10.40
CA LYS A 212 2.51 8.70 -8.99
C LYS A 212 1.77 7.69 -8.12
N VAL A 213 2.50 6.75 -7.51
CA VAL A 213 1.88 5.65 -6.76
C VAL A 213 1.13 6.14 -5.52
N LEU A 214 1.60 7.21 -4.87
CA LEU A 214 0.92 7.80 -3.73
C LEU A 214 -0.43 8.44 -4.10
N GLY A 215 -0.57 8.91 -5.35
CA GLY A 215 -1.84 9.44 -5.83
C GLY A 215 -2.89 8.35 -6.04
N SER A 216 -2.48 7.15 -6.48
CA SER A 216 -3.41 6.04 -6.71
C SER A 216 -3.87 5.35 -5.42
N THR A 217 -3.23 5.61 -4.28
CA THR A 217 -3.52 4.96 -3.00
C THR A 217 -4.46 5.78 -2.11
N TYR A 218 -4.60 7.07 -2.39
CA TYR A 218 -5.50 7.96 -1.66
C TYR A 218 -6.93 7.43 -1.53
N PRO A 219 -7.53 6.86 -2.60
CA PRO A 219 -8.89 6.31 -2.50
C PRO A 219 -8.98 5.04 -1.64
N TRP A 220 -7.92 4.23 -1.57
CA TRP A 220 -7.85 3.10 -0.64
C TRP A 220 -7.89 3.60 0.80
N ILE A 221 -7.07 4.62 1.11
CA ILE A 221 -7.00 5.23 2.44
C ILE A 221 -8.36 5.86 2.79
N ALA A 222 -8.96 6.62 1.87
CA ALA A 222 -10.28 7.22 2.07
C ALA A 222 -11.34 6.17 2.40
N ARG A 223 -11.43 5.09 1.61
CA ARG A 223 -12.36 3.97 1.89
C ARG A 223 -12.11 3.38 3.27
N LYS A 224 -10.87 3.00 3.57
CA LYS A 224 -10.51 2.37 4.85
C LYS A 224 -10.91 3.26 6.02
N VAL A 225 -10.58 4.55 5.98
CA VAL A 225 -10.91 5.51 7.03
C VAL A 225 -12.43 5.69 7.18
N LEU A 226 -13.20 5.64 6.08
CA LEU A 226 -14.66 5.80 6.09
C LEU A 226 -15.41 4.53 6.56
N THR A 227 -14.90 3.33 6.26
CA THR A 227 -15.60 2.07 6.53
C THR A 227 -15.12 1.35 7.79
N ASP A 228 -13.93 1.68 8.29
CA ASP A 228 -13.37 0.98 9.45
C ASP A 228 -14.07 1.41 10.76
N SER A 229 -14.43 0.42 11.56
CA SER A 229 -15.20 0.62 12.79
C SER A 229 -14.32 0.84 14.03
N SER A 230 -13.00 0.66 13.91
CA SER A 230 -12.06 0.76 15.01
C SER A 230 -12.07 2.15 15.65
N PRO A 231 -12.03 2.25 16.99
CA PRO A 231 -11.99 3.53 17.70
C PRO A 231 -10.90 4.47 17.20
N GLN A 232 -9.75 3.91 16.80
CA GLN A 232 -8.56 4.63 16.34
C GLN A 232 -8.78 5.28 14.97
N LEU A 233 -9.24 4.52 13.96
CA LEU A 233 -9.55 5.08 12.64
C LEU A 233 -10.75 6.03 12.70
N LYS A 234 -11.74 5.77 13.56
CA LYS A 234 -12.84 6.72 13.81
C LYS A 234 -12.35 8.02 14.40
N SER A 235 -11.53 7.97 15.45
CA SER A 235 -10.92 9.17 16.05
C SER A 235 -10.13 9.96 15.00
N SER A 236 -9.40 9.23 14.15
CA SER A 236 -8.61 9.81 13.07
C SER A 236 -9.44 10.44 11.95
N LEU A 237 -10.52 9.78 11.53
CA LEU A 237 -11.50 10.35 10.61
C LEU A 237 -12.12 11.61 11.22
N MET A 238 -12.48 11.57 12.50
CA MET A 238 -13.01 12.74 13.20
C MET A 238 -11.98 13.88 13.26
N ASN A 239 -10.71 13.62 13.56
CA ASN A 239 -9.66 14.64 13.53
C ASN A 239 -9.36 15.18 12.12
N LEU A 240 -9.58 14.36 11.08
CA LEU A 240 -9.47 14.80 9.71
C LEU A 240 -10.65 15.72 9.35
N LEU A 241 -11.88 15.34 9.72
CA LEU A 241 -13.11 16.04 9.37
C LEU A 241 -13.41 17.25 10.27
N TYR A 242 -12.84 17.30 11.48
CA TYR A 242 -13.04 18.38 12.43
C TYR A 242 -11.71 19.06 12.75
N LYS A 243 -11.70 20.38 12.66
CA LYS A 243 -10.59 21.22 13.11
C LYS A 243 -11.10 22.21 14.16
N ASP A 244 -10.49 22.20 15.34
CA ASP A 244 -10.89 23.05 16.47
C ASP A 244 -12.39 22.93 16.83
N GLY A 245 -12.96 21.74 16.66
CA GLY A 245 -14.38 21.45 16.92
C GLY A 245 -15.34 21.88 15.80
N VAL A 246 -14.82 22.46 14.71
CA VAL A 246 -15.61 22.83 13.53
C VAL A 246 -15.47 21.76 12.45
N PHE A 247 -16.60 21.31 11.92
CA PHE A 247 -16.64 20.37 10.81
C PHE A 247 -16.21 21.05 9.50
N GLU A 248 -15.16 20.52 8.86
CA GLU A 248 -14.67 21.00 7.57
C GLU A 248 -15.28 20.16 6.43
N ILE A 249 -16.41 20.63 5.88
CA ILE A 249 -17.12 19.93 4.81
C ILE A 249 -16.28 19.75 3.55
N ASP A 250 -15.39 20.70 3.23
CA ASP A 250 -14.49 20.64 2.09
C ASP A 250 -13.54 19.43 2.17
N ARG A 251 -13.17 18.98 3.38
CA ARG A 251 -12.35 17.78 3.57
C ARG A 251 -13.13 16.51 3.34
N LEU A 252 -14.39 16.45 3.79
CA LEU A 252 -15.28 15.35 3.47
C LEU A 252 -15.53 15.30 1.96
N GLU A 253 -15.84 16.42 1.34
CA GLU A 253 -16.01 16.53 -0.11
C GLU A 253 -14.74 16.13 -0.85
N SER A 254 -13.55 16.51 -0.39
CA SER A 254 -12.30 16.06 -0.98
C SER A 254 -12.11 14.54 -0.86
N LEU A 255 -12.42 13.94 0.29
CA LEU A 255 -12.33 12.48 0.46
C LEU A 255 -13.32 11.74 -0.44
N LEU A 256 -14.57 12.21 -0.50
CA LEU A 256 -15.62 11.64 -1.33
C LEU A 256 -15.34 11.86 -2.82
N THR A 257 -14.81 13.03 -3.20
CA THR A 257 -14.42 13.35 -4.59
C THR A 257 -13.25 12.48 -5.04
N GLU A 258 -12.32 12.20 -4.13
CA GLU A 258 -11.20 11.29 -4.39
C GLU A 258 -11.65 9.83 -4.56
N GLU A 259 -12.64 9.42 -3.78
CA GLU A 259 -13.35 8.17 -4.01
C GLU A 259 -14.02 8.18 -5.40
N LEU A 260 -14.76 9.25 -5.74
CA LEU A 260 -15.43 9.50 -7.03
C LEU A 260 -14.49 9.60 -8.24
N HIS A 261 -13.23 9.98 -8.05
CA HIS A 261 -12.24 9.96 -9.12
C HIS A 261 -11.81 8.54 -9.51
N LEU A 262 -11.84 7.56 -8.59
CA LEU A 262 -11.83 6.16 -8.98
C LEU A 262 -13.09 5.81 -9.78
N PHE A 263 -14.28 6.26 -9.33
CA PHE A 263 -15.54 5.98 -10.03
C PHE A 263 -15.53 6.46 -11.48
N THR A 264 -15.01 7.64 -11.78
CA THR A 264 -15.01 8.19 -13.15
C THR A 264 -13.92 7.58 -14.04
N ARG A 265 -12.78 7.15 -13.47
CA ARG A 265 -11.68 6.54 -14.22
C ARG A 265 -11.94 5.04 -14.48
N ILE A 266 -12.58 4.35 -13.55
CA ILE A 266 -12.98 2.94 -13.67
C ILE A 266 -14.32 2.78 -14.43
N SER A 267 -15.27 3.72 -14.30
CA SER A 267 -16.56 3.65 -15.03
C SER A 267 -16.44 3.82 -16.55
N LYS A 268 -15.35 4.41 -17.05
CA LYS A 268 -15.08 4.41 -18.50
C LYS A 268 -14.79 3.02 -19.06
N GLN A 269 -14.57 2.01 -18.21
CA GLN A 269 -14.32 0.64 -18.65
C GLN A 269 -15.37 -0.40 -18.25
N ASN A 270 -16.20 -0.24 -17.20
CA ASN A 270 -17.27 -1.21 -16.92
C ASN A 270 -18.38 -0.70 -15.97
N THR A 271 -19.63 -1.06 -16.27
CA THR A 271 -20.90 -0.62 -15.63
C THR A 271 -21.22 -1.23 -14.26
N TRP A 272 -20.37 -2.10 -13.69
CA TRP A 272 -20.74 -2.97 -12.57
C TRP A 272 -20.40 -2.45 -11.16
N LEU A 273 -19.52 -1.45 -11.03
CA LEU A 273 -19.23 -0.79 -9.74
C LEU A 273 -20.45 -0.07 -9.14
N MET A 274 -21.43 0.30 -9.97
CA MET A 274 -22.72 0.85 -9.51
C MET A 274 -23.50 -0.12 -8.62
N ARG A 275 -23.39 -1.44 -8.86
CA ARG A 275 -24.22 -2.44 -8.17
C ARG A 275 -23.63 -2.84 -6.80
N TRP A 276 -22.32 -2.66 -6.61
CA TRP A 276 -21.64 -2.97 -5.35
C TRP A 276 -21.78 -1.82 -4.33
N TYR A 277 -21.74 -0.55 -4.77
CA TYR A 277 -21.89 0.63 -3.89
C TYR A 277 -23.24 0.75 -3.17
N PHE A 278 -24.32 0.24 -3.77
CA PHE A 278 -25.67 0.37 -3.21
C PHE A 278 -26.05 -0.73 -2.22
N ILE A 279 -25.24 -1.79 -2.07
CA ILE A 279 -25.60 -2.97 -1.25
C ILE A 279 -25.02 -2.90 0.18
N GLU A 280 -23.99 -2.09 0.44
CA GLU A 280 -23.40 -1.97 1.80
C GLU A 280 -23.59 -0.61 2.48
N ILE A 281 -24.09 0.41 1.76
CA ILE A 281 -24.43 1.74 2.32
C ILE A 281 -25.96 1.87 2.58
N CYS A 282 -26.75 0.85 2.25
CA CYS A 282 -28.19 0.77 2.56
C CYS A 282 -28.50 -0.44 3.43
#